data_AF-A0A0X9MAT0-F1
#
_entry.id   AF-A0A0X9MAT0-F1
#
_cell.length_a   1.000
_cell.length_b   1.000
_cell.length_c   1.000
_cell.angle_alpha   90.00
_cell.angle_beta   90.00
_cell.angle_gamma   90.00
#
_symmetry.space_group_name_H-M   'P 1'
#
loop_
_entity.id
_entity.type
_entity.pdbx_description
1 polymer ?
#
loop_
_entity_poly.entity_id
_entity_poly.type
_entity_poly.pdbx_seq_one_letter_code
_entity_poly.pdbx_strand_id
1 'polypeptide(L)'
;MIMNNNNNIKISINDILKNKVHMLIIEENKSYNKKLKNEIKTNPYIVYKYKKVYKKKNQYYYSGGDKRCLNDNDLNDNEKYNYKKKNEKKQKNNKNINYNYKYKIKEITRYAINLNKISYSLSSACNFLFYASSQKQSILFIGIGEFIEKLLIEASLKTRSHYIVNKWLYGFLTNWSTTEKKLYELRNWEITNSNRNIIHRFLISSKGIRYMTQIPEIVIIIIDQKNNKYIEQVLKECFQLNIYTICCISSRYHYYSDLADIFIPINTESIESTFFVLNKFVYSIIIGKKSIIKNADSILKT
;
A
#
# COMPACT_ATOMS: atom_id res chain seq x y z
N MET A 1 8.50 12.29 16.72
CA MET A 1 9.11 11.00 17.12
C MET A 1 10.18 11.37 18.11
N ILE A 2 9.89 11.14 19.38
CA ILE A 2 10.79 11.52 20.48
C ILE A 2 11.49 10.22 20.88
N MET A 3 12.82 10.18 20.80
CA MET A 3 13.61 9.14 21.45
C MET A 3 13.56 9.44 22.94
N ASN A 4 12.88 8.60 23.72
CA ASN A 4 12.92 8.74 25.17
C ASN A 4 14.30 8.33 25.71
N ASN A 5 14.62 8.72 26.95
CA ASN A 5 15.89 8.44 27.64
C ASN A 5 16.28 6.94 27.70
N ASN A 6 15.39 6.02 27.32
CA ASN A 6 15.63 4.57 27.20
C ASN A 6 15.87 4.10 25.75
N ASN A 7 16.19 4.99 24.81
CA ASN A 7 16.32 4.71 23.36
C ASN A 7 15.09 4.07 22.68
N ASN A 8 13.93 4.07 23.35
CA ASN A 8 12.70 3.52 22.78
C ASN A 8 11.96 4.58 21.97
N ILE A 9 11.69 4.22 20.72
CA ILE A 9 10.84 4.92 19.78
C ILE A 9 9.38 4.75 20.22
N LYS A 10 8.71 5.87 20.49
CA LYS A 10 7.27 5.93 20.75
C LYS A 10 6.58 6.76 19.67
N ILE A 11 5.55 6.19 19.06
CA ILE A 11 4.72 6.86 18.05
C ILE A 11 3.37 7.16 18.66
N SER A 12 3.05 8.45 18.81
CA SER A 12 1.80 8.88 19.43
C SER A 12 0.62 8.73 18.48
N ILE A 13 -0.60 8.58 19.02
CA ILE A 13 -1.83 8.58 18.22
C ILE A 13 -1.96 9.87 17.40
N ASN A 14 -1.54 11.00 17.96
CA ASN A 14 -1.54 12.30 17.29
C ASN A 14 -0.64 12.32 16.04
N ASP A 15 0.52 11.66 16.09
CA ASP A 15 1.39 11.52 14.91
C ASP A 15 0.68 10.77 13.79
N ILE A 16 -0.09 9.74 14.12
CA ILE A 16 -0.80 8.93 13.14
C ILE A 16 -2.02 9.69 12.59
N LEU A 17 -2.76 10.42 13.44
CA LEU A 17 -3.90 11.25 13.04
C LEU A 17 -3.50 12.35 12.05
N LYS A 18 -2.38 13.05 12.31
CA LYS A 18 -1.85 14.09 11.41
C LYS A 18 -1.55 13.57 10.00
N ASN A 19 -1.20 12.29 9.86
CA ASN A 19 -0.81 11.68 8.59
C ASN A 19 -1.93 10.86 7.91
N LYS A 20 -3.19 10.97 8.38
CA LYS A 20 -4.39 10.36 7.78
C LYS A 20 -4.29 8.84 7.51
N VAL A 21 -3.50 8.11 8.29
CA VAL A 21 -3.24 6.66 8.13
C VAL A 21 -4.51 5.80 8.32
N HIS A 22 -5.59 6.37 8.87
CA HIS A 22 -6.65 5.65 9.57
C HIS A 22 -7.89 5.27 8.75
N MET A 23 -7.95 5.65 7.47
CA MET A 23 -9.18 5.48 6.68
C MET A 23 -9.03 4.37 5.65
N LEU A 24 -9.65 3.22 5.91
CA LEU A 24 -9.90 2.22 4.86
C LEU A 24 -11.18 2.57 4.11
N ILE A 25 -11.09 2.62 2.78
CA ILE A 25 -12.25 2.75 1.90
C ILE A 25 -12.62 1.35 1.42
N ILE A 26 -13.78 0.84 1.85
CA ILE A 26 -14.33 -0.42 1.33
C ILE A 26 -15.57 -0.12 0.50
N GLU A 27 -15.44 -0.13 -0.82
CA GLU A 27 -16.60 -0.07 -1.69
C GLU A 27 -17.40 -1.38 -1.57
N GLU A 28 -18.58 -1.32 -0.91
CA GLU A 28 -19.47 -2.48 -0.80
C GLU A 28 -20.34 -2.61 -2.06
N ASN A 29 -20.15 -3.71 -2.81
CA ASN A 29 -21.15 -4.17 -3.77
C ASN A 29 -22.15 -5.08 -3.05
N LYS A 30 -23.46 -4.88 -3.30
CA LYS A 30 -24.59 -5.50 -2.57
C LYS A 30 -24.55 -7.04 -2.44
N SER A 31 -23.80 -7.73 -3.30
CA SER A 31 -23.66 -9.20 -3.32
C SER A 31 -22.83 -9.77 -2.14
N TYR A 32 -21.90 -9.01 -1.55
CA TYR A 32 -20.91 -9.53 -0.58
C TYR A 32 -21.29 -9.35 0.91
N ASN A 33 -22.58 -9.42 1.25
CA ASN A 33 -23.11 -8.72 2.43
C ASN A 33 -23.12 -9.46 3.79
N LYS A 34 -23.07 -10.81 3.83
CA LYS A 34 -23.22 -11.56 5.11
C LYS A 34 -21.88 -11.96 5.73
N LYS A 35 -20.95 -12.49 4.94
CA LYS A 35 -19.61 -12.90 5.39
C LYS A 35 -18.80 -11.71 5.95
N LEU A 36 -18.80 -10.59 5.22
CA LEU A 36 -18.09 -9.37 5.63
C LEU A 36 -18.61 -8.82 6.97
N LYS A 37 -19.94 -8.85 7.20
CA LYS A 37 -20.57 -8.40 8.46
C LYS A 37 -20.10 -9.21 9.67
N ASN A 38 -19.90 -10.51 9.51
CA ASN A 38 -19.38 -11.36 10.58
C ASN A 38 -17.89 -11.12 10.81
N GLU A 39 -17.08 -10.99 9.74
CA GLU A 39 -15.65 -10.66 9.84
C GLU A 39 -15.40 -9.34 10.59
N ILE A 40 -16.27 -8.33 10.42
CA ILE A 40 -16.14 -7.05 11.14
C ILE A 40 -16.38 -7.20 12.64
N LYS A 41 -17.32 -8.06 13.04
CA LYS A 41 -17.59 -8.30 14.46
C LYS A 41 -16.41 -8.99 15.15
N THR A 42 -15.67 -9.81 14.41
CA THR A 42 -14.54 -10.60 14.94
C THR A 42 -13.20 -9.91 14.75
N ASN A 43 -13.10 -8.86 13.93
CA ASN A 43 -11.82 -8.22 13.61
C ASN A 43 -11.39 -7.25 14.73
N PRO A 44 -10.30 -7.56 15.45
CA PRO A 44 -9.89 -6.79 16.63
C PRO A 44 -9.21 -5.45 16.27
N TYR A 45 -9.02 -5.17 14.98
CA TYR A 45 -8.41 -3.96 14.45
C TYR A 45 -9.43 -2.96 13.88
N ILE A 46 -10.71 -3.32 13.75
CA ILE A 46 -11.76 -2.42 13.24
C ILE A 46 -12.61 -1.92 14.41
N VAL A 47 -12.82 -0.61 14.50
CA VAL A 47 -13.54 0.04 15.60
C VAL A 47 -14.92 0.54 15.18
N TYR A 48 -15.11 0.94 13.92
CA TYR A 48 -16.38 1.54 13.49
C TYR A 48 -16.68 1.32 12.00
N LYS A 49 -17.97 1.14 11.66
CA LYS A 49 -18.50 1.06 10.29
C LYS A 49 -19.38 2.28 10.03
N TYR A 50 -19.05 3.07 9.00
CA TYR A 50 -19.87 4.22 8.59
C TYR A 50 -20.27 4.10 7.11
N LYS A 51 -21.57 4.31 6.82
CA LYS A 51 -22.19 4.19 5.50
C LYS A 51 -22.39 5.57 4.88
N LYS A 52 -21.78 5.84 3.72
CA LYS A 52 -22.02 7.08 2.96
C LYS A 52 -22.72 6.76 1.64
N VAL A 53 -23.89 7.36 1.44
CA VAL A 53 -24.71 7.16 0.23
C VAL A 53 -24.41 8.27 -0.76
N TYR A 54 -23.96 7.93 -1.97
CA TYR A 54 -23.72 8.89 -3.04
C TYR A 54 -24.85 8.81 -4.07
N LYS A 55 -25.42 9.97 -4.42
CA LYS A 55 -26.38 10.11 -5.51
C LYS A 55 -25.65 10.59 -6.76
N LYS A 56 -25.33 9.70 -7.69
CA LYS A 56 -24.72 10.09 -8.98
C LYS A 56 -25.85 10.53 -9.93
N LYS A 57 -25.85 11.79 -10.38
CA LYS A 57 -26.71 12.26 -11.49
C LYS A 57 -26.14 11.65 -12.78
N ASN A 58 -26.95 10.86 -13.49
CA ASN A 58 -26.60 10.47 -14.86
C ASN A 58 -27.02 11.63 -15.79
N GLN A 59 -26.10 12.09 -16.66
CA GLN A 59 -26.47 12.88 -17.83
C GLN A 59 -27.08 11.91 -18.86
N TYR A 60 -28.21 12.29 -19.47
CA TYR A 60 -28.83 11.54 -20.56
C TYR A 60 -28.45 12.21 -21.88
N TYR A 61 -28.05 11.40 -22.86
CA TYR A 61 -27.97 11.82 -24.27
C TYR A 61 -29.25 11.38 -24.99
N TYR A 62 -29.78 12.24 -25.86
CA TYR A 62 -30.93 11.93 -26.72
C TYR A 62 -30.53 10.96 -27.84
N SER A 63 -31.43 10.04 -28.19
CA SER A 63 -31.33 9.26 -29.43
C SER A 63 -31.81 10.09 -30.61
N GLY A 64 -30.91 10.44 -31.52
CA GLY A 64 -31.24 11.00 -32.83
C GLY A 64 -30.47 12.27 -33.16
N GLY A 65 -29.58 12.17 -34.15
CA GLY A 65 -29.06 13.33 -34.90
C GLY A 65 -27.87 14.05 -34.28
N ASP A 66 -26.68 13.62 -34.71
CA ASP A 66 -25.42 14.35 -34.86
C ASP A 66 -25.20 15.75 -34.23
N LYS A 67 -24.02 15.82 -33.58
CA LYS A 67 -23.12 16.97 -33.32
C LYS A 67 -23.23 17.73 -31.98
N ARG A 68 -22.16 17.48 -31.20
CA ARG A 68 -21.44 18.32 -30.22
C ARG A 68 -22.16 18.66 -28.90
N CYS A 69 -21.61 18.09 -27.82
CA CYS A 69 -21.85 18.53 -26.45
C CYS A 69 -21.11 19.85 -26.25
N LEU A 70 -21.82 20.98 -26.18
CA LEU A 70 -21.26 22.22 -25.67
C LEU A 70 -21.50 22.26 -24.16
N ASN A 71 -20.49 22.68 -23.40
CA ASN A 71 -20.62 22.95 -21.97
C ASN A 71 -21.34 24.29 -21.78
N ASP A 72 -22.13 24.43 -20.70
CA ASP A 72 -22.93 25.63 -20.38
C ASP A 72 -22.12 26.95 -20.27
N ASN A 73 -20.79 26.85 -20.27
CA ASN A 73 -19.87 27.98 -20.16
C ASN A 73 -19.52 28.63 -21.51
N ASP A 74 -19.93 28.03 -22.64
CA ASP A 74 -19.49 28.45 -23.98
C ASP A 74 -20.52 29.28 -24.77
N LEU A 75 -21.62 29.74 -24.14
CA LEU A 75 -22.70 30.50 -24.80
C LEU A 75 -22.87 31.92 -24.23
N ASN A 76 -22.88 32.92 -25.10
CA ASN A 76 -23.12 34.33 -24.72
C ASN A 76 -24.62 34.58 -24.42
N ASP A 77 -24.90 35.62 -23.63
CA ASP A 77 -26.23 35.85 -23.03
C ASP A 77 -27.37 36.03 -24.04
N ASN A 78 -27.07 36.56 -25.24
CA ASN A 78 -28.04 36.67 -26.33
C ASN A 78 -28.39 35.30 -26.97
N GLU A 79 -27.46 34.36 -26.95
CA GLU A 79 -27.68 32.98 -27.44
C GLU A 79 -28.49 32.19 -26.43
N LYS A 80 -28.25 32.39 -25.12
CA LYS A 80 -29.05 31.81 -24.03
C LYS A 80 -30.51 32.29 -24.08
N TYR A 81 -30.76 33.56 -24.38
CA TYR A 81 -32.12 34.12 -24.46
C TYR A 81 -32.91 33.55 -25.66
N ASN A 82 -32.27 33.43 -26.83
CA ASN A 82 -32.90 32.86 -28.02
C ASN A 82 -33.13 31.35 -27.91
N TYR A 83 -32.25 30.61 -27.22
CA TYR A 83 -32.46 29.19 -26.89
C TYR A 83 -33.67 28.96 -25.98
N LYS A 84 -33.86 29.83 -24.98
CA LYS A 84 -35.00 29.78 -24.05
C LYS A 84 -36.33 29.96 -24.77
N LYS A 85 -36.45 30.98 -25.64
CA LYS A 85 -37.67 31.24 -26.44
C LYS A 85 -38.01 30.12 -27.43
N LYS A 86 -37.00 29.47 -28.03
CA LYS A 86 -37.21 28.32 -28.94
C LYS A 86 -37.70 27.07 -28.20
N ASN A 87 -37.25 26.87 -26.97
CA ASN A 87 -37.67 25.73 -26.13
C ASN A 87 -39.03 25.92 -25.47
N GLU A 88 -39.42 27.15 -25.10
CA GLU A 88 -40.76 27.46 -24.59
C GLU A 88 -41.86 27.22 -25.65
N LYS A 89 -41.58 27.47 -26.94
CA LYS A 89 -42.50 27.11 -28.04
C LYS A 89 -42.57 25.60 -28.29
N LYS A 90 -41.50 24.83 -28.04
CA LYS A 90 -41.50 23.35 -28.15
C LYS A 90 -42.17 22.67 -26.94
N GLN A 91 -42.11 23.26 -25.75
CA GLN A 91 -42.76 22.73 -24.54
C GLN A 91 -44.29 22.70 -24.63
N LYS A 92 -44.92 23.63 -25.37
CA LYS A 92 -46.38 23.64 -25.52
C LYS A 92 -46.93 22.52 -26.42
N ASN A 93 -46.11 21.90 -27.28
CA ASN A 93 -46.59 20.92 -28.26
C ASN A 93 -46.22 19.45 -27.97
N ASN A 94 -45.43 19.14 -26.94
CA ASN A 94 -45.09 17.75 -26.59
C ASN A 94 -45.43 17.44 -25.13
N LYS A 95 -46.70 17.07 -24.89
CA LYS A 95 -47.19 16.64 -23.57
C LYS A 95 -46.67 15.27 -23.08
N ASN A 96 -45.85 14.56 -23.85
CA ASN A 96 -45.35 13.22 -23.47
C ASN A 96 -43.84 13.08 -23.68
N ILE A 97 -43.04 13.67 -22.78
CA ILE A 97 -41.64 13.26 -22.60
C ILE A 97 -41.44 12.97 -21.11
N ASN A 98 -41.54 11.70 -20.74
CA ASN A 98 -41.19 11.22 -19.39
C ASN A 98 -39.67 11.21 -19.23
N TYR A 99 -39.13 12.21 -18.55
CA TYR A 99 -37.73 12.23 -18.13
C TYR A 99 -37.52 11.29 -16.93
N ASN A 100 -37.29 10.01 -17.19
CA ASN A 100 -36.94 9.05 -16.14
C ASN A 100 -35.47 9.20 -15.73
N TYR A 101 -35.20 10.03 -14.73
CA TYR A 101 -33.91 10.11 -14.05
C TYR A 101 -33.66 8.83 -13.22
N LYS A 102 -32.99 7.83 -13.81
CA LYS A 102 -32.39 6.69 -13.10
C LYS A 102 -31.14 7.17 -12.35
N TYR A 103 -31.30 7.44 -11.07
CA TYR A 103 -30.18 7.63 -10.16
C TYR A 103 -29.54 6.28 -9.83
N LYS A 104 -28.22 6.15 -10.02
CA LYS A 104 -27.47 5.00 -9.49
C LYS A 104 -26.97 5.37 -8.11
N ILE A 105 -27.58 4.78 -7.08
CA ILE A 105 -27.13 4.92 -5.69
C ILE A 105 -25.88 4.05 -5.52
N LYS A 106 -24.73 4.69 -5.27
CA LYS A 106 -23.50 3.97 -4.88
C LYS A 106 -23.37 4.05 -3.37
N GLU A 107 -23.45 2.91 -2.69
CA GLU A 107 -23.19 2.80 -1.27
C GLU A 107 -21.69 2.56 -1.06
N ILE A 108 -21.03 3.40 -0.27
CA ILE A 108 -19.61 3.22 0.10
C ILE A 108 -19.55 3.06 1.61
N THR A 109 -18.90 2.00 2.06
CA THR A 109 -18.73 1.69 3.48
C THR A 109 -17.28 1.97 3.88
N ARG A 110 -17.08 2.71 4.96
CA ARG A 110 -15.74 3.00 5.48
C ARG A 110 -15.55 2.36 6.84
N TYR A 111 -14.33 1.89 7.08
CA TYR A 111 -13.95 1.26 8.34
C TYR A 111 -12.86 2.09 9.01
N ALA A 112 -13.04 2.34 10.30
CA ALA A 112 -12.04 2.98 11.16
C ALA A 112 -11.18 1.89 11.81
N ILE A 113 -9.85 2.03 11.72
CA ILE A 113 -8.90 1.11 12.35
C ILE A 113 -8.71 1.49 13.84
N ASN A 114 -8.28 0.58 14.70
CA ASN A 114 -7.91 0.86 16.08
C ASN A 114 -6.54 1.56 16.17
N LEU A 115 -6.54 2.86 16.51
CA LEU A 115 -5.32 3.68 16.54
C LEU A 115 -4.35 3.28 17.64
N ASN A 116 -4.85 2.81 18.78
CA ASN A 116 -4.01 2.39 19.90
C ASN A 116 -3.18 1.17 19.50
N LYS A 117 -3.81 0.20 18.81
CA LYS A 117 -3.12 -0.99 18.30
C LYS A 117 -2.10 -0.66 17.22
N ILE A 118 -2.43 0.25 16.29
CA ILE A 118 -1.46 0.71 15.29
C ILE A 118 -0.27 1.40 15.98
N SER A 119 -0.54 2.33 16.90
CA SER A 119 0.50 3.07 17.64
C SER A 119 1.45 2.12 18.37
N TYR A 120 0.90 1.13 19.08
CA TYR A 120 1.70 0.13 19.77
C TYR A 120 2.52 -0.73 18.80
N SER A 121 1.87 -1.33 17.79
CA SER A 121 2.53 -2.25 16.85
C SER A 121 3.59 -1.54 16.00
N LEU A 122 3.31 -0.31 15.56
CA LEU A 122 4.26 0.49 14.80
C LEU A 122 5.45 0.93 15.66
N SER A 123 5.22 1.28 16.93
CA SER A 123 6.32 1.57 17.87
C SER A 123 7.19 0.33 18.12
N SER A 124 6.54 -0.83 18.33
CA SER A 124 7.21 -2.12 18.52
C SER A 124 8.09 -2.48 17.32
N ALA A 125 7.54 -2.40 16.10
CA ALA A 125 8.29 -2.62 14.87
C ALA A 125 9.48 -1.65 14.71
N CYS A 126 9.28 -0.36 15.01
CA CYS A 126 10.37 0.61 14.91
C CYS A 126 11.51 0.31 15.91
N ASN A 127 11.17 -0.07 17.14
CA ASN A 127 12.17 -0.49 18.13
C ASN A 127 12.89 -1.75 17.68
N PHE A 128 12.16 -2.78 17.24
CA PHE A 128 12.74 -4.01 16.72
C PHE A 128 13.70 -3.73 15.57
N LEU A 129 13.28 -2.93 14.58
CA LEU A 129 14.14 -2.55 13.44
C LEU A 129 15.36 -1.74 13.86
N PHE A 130 15.24 -0.86 14.86
CA PHE A 130 16.37 -0.13 15.42
C PHE A 130 17.41 -1.09 16.00
N TYR A 131 17.00 -2.02 16.88
CA TYR A 131 17.90 -2.98 17.51
C TYR A 131 18.50 -3.96 16.49
N ALA A 132 17.68 -4.54 15.61
CA ALA A 132 18.15 -5.42 14.55
C ALA A 132 19.19 -4.75 13.64
N SER A 133 18.93 -3.51 13.26
CA SER A 133 19.86 -2.73 12.43
C SER A 133 21.15 -2.39 13.16
N SER A 134 21.12 -2.22 14.48
CA SER A 134 22.31 -2.05 15.33
C SER A 134 23.15 -3.32 15.45
N GLN A 135 22.56 -4.49 15.17
CA GLN A 135 23.24 -5.77 15.14
C GLN A 135 23.66 -6.17 13.71
N LYS A 136 23.53 -5.26 12.74
CA LYS A 136 23.79 -5.48 11.31
C LYS A 136 22.96 -6.61 10.69
N GLN A 137 21.79 -6.90 11.26
CA GLN A 137 20.91 -7.92 10.71
C GLN A 137 20.42 -7.53 9.31
N SER A 138 20.28 -8.56 8.47
CA SER A 138 19.90 -8.43 7.07
C SER A 138 18.39 -8.25 6.91
N ILE A 139 18.00 -7.16 6.25
CA ILE A 139 16.59 -6.78 6.06
C ILE A 139 16.23 -6.87 4.57
N LEU A 140 15.13 -7.57 4.29
CA LEU A 140 14.49 -7.64 2.98
C LEU A 140 13.12 -6.95 2.98
N PHE A 141 12.94 -6.04 2.05
CA PHE A 141 11.71 -5.31 1.81
C PHE A 141 10.90 -5.98 0.69
N ILE A 142 9.64 -6.34 0.94
CA ILE A 142 8.76 -6.94 -0.06
C ILE A 142 7.57 -6.02 -0.32
N GLY A 143 7.46 -5.54 -1.56
CA GLY A 143 6.48 -4.54 -1.97
C GLY A 143 5.73 -4.91 -3.23
N ILE A 144 4.43 -5.18 -3.15
CA ILE A 144 3.63 -5.50 -4.34
C ILE A 144 2.43 -4.57 -4.42
N GLY A 145 2.42 -3.72 -5.44
CA GLY A 145 1.36 -2.76 -5.72
C GLY A 145 1.89 -1.51 -6.42
N GLU A 146 1.07 -0.93 -7.29
CA GLU A 146 1.48 0.09 -8.27
C GLU A 146 2.27 1.27 -7.67
N PHE A 147 1.82 1.83 -6.54
CA PHE A 147 2.54 2.92 -5.86
C PHE A 147 3.50 2.43 -4.77
N ILE A 148 3.27 1.21 -4.25
CA ILE A 148 4.04 0.61 -3.16
C ILE A 148 5.46 0.30 -3.63
N GLU A 149 5.59 -0.19 -4.87
CA GLU A 149 6.88 -0.55 -5.48
C GLU A 149 7.87 0.63 -5.43
N LYS A 150 7.44 1.82 -5.90
CA LYS A 150 8.28 3.01 -5.92
C LYS A 150 8.73 3.43 -4.52
N LEU A 151 7.81 3.43 -3.55
CA LEU A 151 8.10 3.81 -2.17
C LEU A 151 9.09 2.83 -1.50
N LEU A 152 8.94 1.53 -1.75
CA LEU A 152 9.81 0.50 -1.20
C LEU A 152 11.21 0.50 -1.80
N ILE A 153 11.32 0.75 -3.11
CA ILE A 153 12.62 0.95 -3.76
C ILE A 153 13.33 2.14 -3.12
N GLU A 154 12.65 3.28 -2.96
CA GLU A 154 13.26 4.47 -2.35
C GLU A 154 13.68 4.21 -0.88
N ALA A 155 12.83 3.54 -0.10
CA ALA A 155 13.11 3.18 1.28
C ALA A 155 14.32 2.25 1.41
N SER A 156 14.36 1.18 0.62
CA SER A 156 15.44 0.19 0.63
C SER A 156 16.78 0.78 0.17
N LEU A 157 16.78 1.66 -0.82
CA LEU A 157 17.98 2.40 -1.24
C LEU A 157 18.50 3.31 -0.12
N LYS A 158 17.61 4.06 0.54
CA LYS A 158 17.97 4.93 1.69
C LYS A 158 18.56 4.14 2.85
N THR A 159 18.04 2.93 3.11
CA THR A 159 18.54 2.09 4.20
C THR A 159 19.71 1.19 3.80
N ARG A 160 20.06 1.10 2.51
CA ARG A 160 20.97 0.07 1.97
C ARG A 160 20.53 -1.34 2.39
N SER A 161 19.26 -1.64 2.12
CA SER A 161 18.65 -2.95 2.35
C SER A 161 18.20 -3.57 1.02
N HIS A 162 17.95 -4.88 1.02
CA HIS A 162 17.47 -5.57 -0.17
C HIS A 162 15.97 -5.37 -0.36
N TYR A 163 15.48 -5.52 -1.58
CA TYR A 163 14.06 -5.45 -1.88
C TYR A 163 13.62 -6.41 -2.98
N ILE A 164 12.35 -6.82 -2.92
CA ILE A 164 11.63 -7.50 -4.01
C ILE A 164 10.35 -6.71 -4.28
N VAL A 165 10.13 -6.40 -5.55
CA VAL A 165 8.97 -5.65 -6.01
C VAL A 165 8.26 -6.35 -7.17
N ASN A 166 7.02 -5.93 -7.45
CA ASN A 166 6.17 -6.36 -8.57
C ASN A 166 5.57 -7.77 -8.40
N LYS A 167 6.39 -8.78 -8.14
CA LYS A 167 5.95 -10.17 -8.05
C LYS A 167 6.81 -10.99 -7.10
N TRP A 168 6.14 -11.70 -6.19
CA TRP A 168 6.76 -12.79 -5.45
C TRP A 168 6.70 -14.09 -6.25
N LEU A 169 7.84 -14.77 -6.40
CA LEU A 169 7.90 -16.13 -6.90
C LEU A 169 8.00 -17.07 -5.71
N TYR A 170 7.08 -18.03 -5.65
CA TYR A 170 7.11 -19.06 -4.62
C TYR A 170 8.43 -19.82 -4.69
N GLY A 171 9.07 -19.98 -3.53
CA GLY A 171 10.35 -20.66 -3.39
C GLY A 171 11.56 -19.71 -3.39
N PHE A 172 11.37 -18.39 -3.38
CA PHE A 172 12.49 -17.46 -3.39
C PHE A 172 13.44 -17.67 -2.21
N LEU A 173 12.90 -17.92 -1.02
CA LEU A 173 13.69 -18.10 0.19
C LEU A 173 13.92 -19.59 0.47
N THR A 174 12.89 -20.41 0.33
CA THR A 174 12.97 -21.85 0.66
C THR A 174 13.83 -22.66 -0.31
N ASN A 175 13.95 -22.21 -1.58
CA ASN A 175 14.85 -22.79 -2.56
C ASN A 175 16.05 -21.86 -2.83
N TRP A 176 16.73 -21.45 -1.76
CA TRP A 176 17.81 -20.45 -1.83
C TRP A 176 18.93 -20.85 -2.79
N SER A 177 19.36 -22.12 -2.81
CA SER A 177 20.44 -22.59 -3.70
C SER A 177 20.12 -22.37 -5.19
N THR A 178 18.85 -22.52 -5.59
CA THR A 178 18.42 -22.23 -6.96
C THR A 178 18.30 -20.73 -7.20
N THR A 179 17.77 -19.99 -6.23
CA THR A 179 17.67 -18.52 -6.31
C THR A 179 19.05 -17.90 -6.44
N GLU A 180 20.02 -18.31 -5.62
CA GLU A 180 21.40 -17.84 -5.62
C GLU A 180 22.09 -18.08 -6.98
N LYS A 181 21.98 -19.28 -7.55
CA LYS A 181 22.50 -19.60 -8.88
C LYS A 181 21.94 -18.64 -9.93
N LYS A 182 20.62 -18.40 -9.93
CA LYS A 182 19.99 -17.44 -10.83
C LYS A 182 20.50 -16.02 -10.60
N LEU A 183 20.68 -15.58 -9.36
CA LEU A 183 21.23 -14.25 -9.06
C LEU A 183 22.68 -14.11 -9.54
N TYR A 184 23.47 -15.19 -9.48
CA TYR A 184 24.83 -15.22 -10.03
C TYR A 184 24.82 -15.12 -11.56
N GLU A 185 23.97 -15.90 -12.23
CA GLU A 185 23.77 -15.79 -13.69
C GLU A 185 23.35 -14.38 -14.12
N LEU A 186 22.43 -13.75 -13.36
CA LEU A 186 22.03 -12.36 -13.63
C LEU A 186 23.20 -11.39 -13.50
N ARG A 187 24.05 -11.55 -12.48
CA ARG A 187 25.24 -10.70 -12.29
C ARG A 187 26.21 -10.83 -13.46
N ASN A 188 26.48 -12.06 -13.91
CA ASN A 188 27.37 -12.32 -15.03
C ASN A 188 26.79 -11.81 -16.36
N TRP A 189 25.48 -11.93 -16.56
CA TRP A 189 24.80 -11.44 -17.76
C TRP A 189 24.91 -9.92 -17.90
N GLU A 190 24.75 -9.15 -16.82
CA GLU A 190 24.88 -7.69 -16.85
C GLU A 190 26.30 -7.21 -17.20
N ILE A 191 27.32 -8.02 -16.88
CA ILE A 191 28.72 -7.74 -17.21
C ILE A 191 29.00 -8.03 -18.69
N THR A 192 28.41 -9.10 -19.23
CA THR A 192 28.73 -9.60 -20.59
C THR A 192 27.86 -9.01 -21.70
N ASN A 193 26.60 -8.65 -21.43
CA ASN A 193 25.66 -8.15 -22.44
C ASN A 193 25.32 -6.66 -22.23
N SER A 194 25.99 -5.79 -22.98
CA SER A 194 25.68 -4.35 -23.05
C SER A 194 24.42 -4.02 -23.86
N ASN A 195 23.84 -4.99 -24.59
CA ASN A 195 22.66 -4.81 -25.42
C ASN A 195 21.35 -5.02 -24.62
N ARG A 196 20.67 -3.91 -24.33
CA ARG A 196 19.58 -3.74 -23.36
C ARG A 196 18.21 -4.37 -23.69
N ASN A 197 18.09 -5.20 -24.72
CA ASN A 197 16.76 -5.50 -25.31
C ASN A 197 16.08 -6.78 -24.83
N ILE A 198 16.71 -7.61 -23.99
CA ILE A 198 16.05 -8.77 -23.36
C ILE A 198 15.99 -8.55 -21.86
N ILE A 199 15.04 -7.70 -21.43
CA ILE A 199 14.70 -7.61 -20.03
C ILE A 199 13.82 -8.83 -19.69
N HIS A 200 14.45 -9.93 -19.28
CA HIS A 200 13.78 -11.02 -18.59
C HIS A 200 12.87 -10.44 -17.50
N ARG A 201 11.58 -10.81 -17.42
CA ARG A 201 10.68 -10.39 -16.32
C ARG A 201 11.23 -10.70 -14.92
N PHE A 202 12.11 -11.70 -14.83
CA PHE A 202 12.90 -12.04 -13.65
C PHE A 202 13.93 -10.97 -13.27
N LEU A 203 14.55 -10.29 -14.25
CA LEU A 203 15.51 -9.19 -14.03
C LEU A 203 14.85 -7.99 -13.35
N ILE A 204 13.61 -7.63 -13.71
CA ILE A 204 12.95 -6.44 -13.13
C ILE A 204 12.63 -6.66 -11.65
N SER A 205 12.09 -7.83 -11.31
CA SER A 205 11.65 -8.17 -9.95
C SER A 205 12.82 -8.50 -9.01
N SER A 206 13.93 -9.04 -9.54
CA SER A 206 15.07 -9.52 -8.74
C SER A 206 16.21 -8.51 -8.59
N LYS A 207 16.09 -7.31 -9.17
CA LYS A 207 17.13 -6.26 -9.08
C LYS A 207 17.52 -5.93 -7.63
N GLY A 208 16.55 -5.86 -6.73
CA GLY A 208 16.79 -5.48 -5.34
C GLY A 208 17.39 -6.58 -4.46
N ILE A 209 17.49 -7.82 -4.95
CA ILE A 209 18.16 -8.95 -4.26
C ILE A 209 19.42 -9.41 -4.98
N ARG A 210 19.85 -8.72 -6.04
CA ARG A 210 21.03 -9.10 -6.86
C ARG A 210 22.31 -9.28 -6.03
N TYR A 211 22.47 -8.49 -4.98
CA TYR A 211 23.64 -8.51 -4.10
C TYR A 211 23.43 -9.33 -2.82
N MET A 212 22.29 -10.00 -2.70
CA MET A 212 22.00 -10.83 -1.55
C MET A 212 22.80 -12.14 -1.65
N THR A 213 23.65 -12.39 -0.66
CA THR A 213 24.50 -13.59 -0.58
C THR A 213 23.97 -14.63 0.40
N GLN A 214 23.07 -14.23 1.28
CA GLN A 214 22.48 -15.07 2.31
C GLN A 214 20.99 -14.75 2.48
N ILE A 215 20.26 -15.69 3.06
CA ILE A 215 18.85 -15.51 3.42
C ILE A 215 18.73 -14.35 4.43
N PRO A 216 17.75 -13.44 4.27
CA PRO A 216 17.54 -12.34 5.20
C PRO A 216 17.03 -12.85 6.56
N GLU A 217 17.43 -12.18 7.64
CA GLU A 217 16.92 -12.47 8.99
C GLU A 217 15.58 -11.81 9.27
N ILE A 218 15.30 -10.70 8.56
CA ILE A 218 14.07 -9.92 8.74
C ILE A 218 13.45 -9.59 7.39
N VAL A 219 12.13 -9.80 7.30
CA VAL A 219 11.33 -9.49 6.13
C VAL A 219 10.23 -8.49 6.49
N ILE A 220 10.21 -7.36 5.78
CA ILE A 220 9.15 -6.34 5.90
C ILE A 220 8.23 -6.45 4.69
N ILE A 221 6.96 -6.73 4.92
CA ILE A 221 5.96 -7.02 3.89
C ILE A 221 4.96 -5.87 3.80
N ILE A 222 4.82 -5.26 2.63
CA ILE A 222 3.76 -4.31 2.32
C ILE A 222 3.15 -4.70 0.97
N ILE A 223 1.92 -5.20 0.98
CA ILE A 223 1.26 -5.71 -0.21
C ILE A 223 -0.14 -5.10 -0.30
N ASP A 224 -0.49 -4.61 -1.49
CA ASP A 224 -1.84 -4.08 -1.72
C ASP A 224 -2.91 -5.18 -1.68
N GLN A 225 -4.17 -4.76 -1.59
CA GLN A 225 -5.30 -5.69 -1.53
C GLN A 225 -5.49 -6.55 -2.80
N LYS A 226 -5.09 -6.05 -3.98
CA LYS A 226 -5.30 -6.77 -5.25
C LYS A 226 -4.32 -7.94 -5.38
N ASN A 227 -3.22 -7.89 -4.65
CA ASN A 227 -2.11 -8.82 -4.69
C ASN A 227 -2.03 -9.69 -3.41
N ASN A 228 -3.13 -9.80 -2.67
CA ASN A 228 -3.20 -10.50 -1.38
C ASN A 228 -2.75 -11.97 -1.39
N LYS A 229 -2.80 -12.65 -2.55
CA LYS A 229 -2.31 -14.03 -2.72
C LYS A 229 -0.83 -14.22 -2.38
N TYR A 230 -0.02 -13.17 -2.52
CA TYR A 230 1.41 -13.25 -2.23
C TYR A 230 1.69 -13.17 -0.73
N ILE A 231 0.78 -12.60 0.07
CA ILE A 231 0.98 -12.42 1.51
C ILE A 231 1.19 -13.78 2.19
N GLU A 232 0.28 -14.73 1.93
CA GLU A 232 0.36 -16.07 2.50
C GLU A 232 1.61 -16.83 2.07
N GLN A 233 2.00 -16.70 0.79
CA GLN A 233 3.19 -17.35 0.24
C GLN A 233 4.46 -16.87 0.96
N VAL A 234 4.63 -15.55 1.09
CA VAL A 234 5.78 -14.95 1.76
C VAL A 234 5.82 -15.35 3.23
N LEU A 235 4.69 -15.23 3.95
CA LEU A 235 4.63 -15.56 5.38
C LEU A 235 4.94 -17.04 5.64
N LYS A 236 4.43 -17.95 4.80
CA LYS A 236 4.74 -19.39 4.91
C LYS A 236 6.22 -19.69 4.69
N GLU A 237 6.83 -19.10 3.66
CA GLU A 237 8.27 -19.27 3.42
C GLU A 237 9.11 -18.71 4.57
N CYS A 238 8.75 -17.54 5.12
CA CYS A 238 9.46 -16.95 6.25
C CYS A 238 9.32 -17.82 7.52
N PHE A 239 8.12 -18.32 7.80
CA PHE A 239 7.86 -19.21 8.93
C PHE A 239 8.69 -20.49 8.86
N GLN A 240 8.76 -21.13 7.68
CA GLN A 240 9.56 -22.35 7.49
C GLN A 240 11.06 -22.14 7.73
N LEU A 241 11.56 -20.93 7.52
CA LEU A 241 12.97 -20.57 7.64
C LEU A 241 13.29 -19.82 8.94
N ASN A 242 12.33 -19.70 9.86
CA ASN A 242 12.45 -18.93 11.10
C ASN A 242 12.92 -17.47 10.87
N ILE A 243 12.40 -16.83 9.81
CA ILE A 243 12.68 -15.43 9.48
C ILE A 243 11.65 -14.54 10.16
N TYR A 244 12.11 -13.48 10.84
CA TYR A 244 11.21 -12.54 11.50
C TYR A 244 10.46 -11.68 10.47
N THR A 245 9.16 -11.50 10.70
CA THR A 245 8.26 -10.84 9.76
C THR A 245 7.56 -9.63 10.35
N ILE A 246 7.62 -8.51 9.63
CA ILE A 246 6.82 -7.32 9.91
C ILE A 246 5.84 -7.14 8.75
N CYS A 247 4.55 -7.40 9.00
CA CYS A 247 3.52 -7.39 7.97
C CYS A 247 2.64 -6.13 8.08
N CYS A 248 2.76 -5.22 7.11
CA CYS A 248 1.98 -4.00 7.02
C CYS A 248 0.96 -4.11 5.88
N ILE A 249 -0.26 -4.56 6.20
CA ILE A 249 -1.31 -4.80 5.19
C ILE A 249 -2.65 -4.23 5.64
N SER A 250 -3.63 -4.22 4.74
CA SER A 250 -4.99 -3.76 5.05
C SER A 250 -5.59 -4.57 6.20
N SER A 251 -6.27 -3.88 7.13
CA SER A 251 -6.97 -4.55 8.25
C SER A 251 -8.05 -5.54 7.79
N ARG A 252 -8.49 -5.48 6.53
CA ARG A 252 -9.32 -6.52 5.90
C ARG A 252 -8.71 -7.91 6.04
N TYR A 253 -7.39 -8.00 5.93
CA TYR A 253 -6.63 -9.25 5.96
C TYR A 253 -6.07 -9.57 7.34
N HIS A 254 -6.83 -9.22 8.39
CA HIS A 254 -6.45 -9.49 9.78
C HIS A 254 -6.14 -10.96 10.08
N TYR A 255 -6.68 -11.92 9.33
CA TYR A 255 -6.39 -13.34 9.51
C TYR A 255 -4.91 -13.71 9.29
N TYR A 256 -4.11 -12.84 8.63
CA TYR A 256 -2.66 -13.01 8.57
C TYR A 256 -1.92 -12.49 9.81
N SER A 257 -2.62 -11.88 10.78
CA SER A 257 -1.97 -11.38 12.00
C SER A 257 -1.42 -12.49 12.88
N ASP A 258 -1.97 -13.70 12.76
CA ASP A 258 -1.52 -14.86 13.53
C ASP A 258 -0.28 -15.52 12.90
N LEU A 259 0.03 -15.18 11.64
CA LEU A 259 1.16 -15.73 10.89
C LEU A 259 2.38 -14.80 10.89
N ALA A 260 2.21 -13.52 11.25
CA ALA A 260 3.27 -12.53 11.24
C ALA A 260 3.73 -12.21 12.67
N ASP A 261 5.03 -12.04 12.89
CA ASP A 261 5.56 -11.71 14.22
C ASP A 261 5.11 -10.33 14.69
N ILE A 262 5.13 -9.36 13.77
CA ILE A 262 4.58 -8.02 14.00
C ILE A 262 3.60 -7.67 12.89
N PHE A 263 2.32 -7.57 13.24
CA PHE A 263 1.27 -7.14 12.34
C PHE A 263 0.90 -5.67 12.54
N ILE A 264 0.90 -4.88 11.46
CA ILE A 264 0.53 -3.46 11.49
C ILE A 264 -0.59 -3.23 10.46
N PRO A 265 -1.84 -3.01 10.91
CA PRO A 265 -2.92 -2.71 9.98
C PRO A 265 -2.76 -1.28 9.43
N ILE A 266 -2.64 -1.15 8.11
CA ILE A 266 -2.48 0.14 7.42
C ILE A 266 -3.49 0.31 6.27
N ASN A 267 -3.72 1.55 5.84
CA ASN A 267 -4.40 1.77 4.56
C ASN A 267 -3.40 1.69 3.40
N THR A 268 -3.27 0.51 2.79
CA THR A 268 -2.40 0.29 1.62
C THR A 268 -2.87 0.98 0.34
N GLU A 269 -4.11 1.50 0.30
CA GLU A 269 -4.64 2.28 -0.83
C GLU A 269 -4.22 3.76 -0.76
N SER A 270 -3.76 4.24 0.40
CA SER A 270 -3.23 5.60 0.56
C SER A 270 -1.70 5.58 0.46
N ILE A 271 -1.21 6.38 -0.48
CA ILE A 271 0.23 6.63 -0.66
C ILE A 271 0.79 7.25 0.63
N GLU A 272 0.09 8.21 1.23
CA GLU A 272 0.49 8.92 2.45
C GLU A 272 0.60 7.97 3.65
N SER A 273 -0.36 7.06 3.81
CA SER A 273 -0.35 6.04 4.86
C SER A 273 0.87 5.12 4.75
N THR A 274 1.10 4.59 3.54
CA THR A 274 2.24 3.69 3.27
C THR A 274 3.58 4.42 3.43
N PHE A 275 3.67 5.63 2.90
CA PHE A 275 4.84 6.50 3.01
C PHE A 275 5.16 6.85 4.47
N PHE A 276 4.15 7.17 5.28
CA PHE A 276 4.34 7.47 6.69
C PHE A 276 4.98 6.29 7.43
N VAL A 277 4.43 5.08 7.26
CA VAL A 277 4.96 3.87 7.92
C VAL A 277 6.37 3.54 7.43
N LEU A 278 6.60 3.57 6.12
CA LEU A 278 7.93 3.33 5.56
C LEU A 278 8.96 4.33 6.07
N ASN A 279 8.63 5.62 6.14
CA ASN A 279 9.55 6.62 6.68
C ASN A 279 9.92 6.38 8.14
N LYS A 280 8.99 5.86 8.96
CA LYS A 280 9.29 5.47 10.34
C LYS A 280 10.26 4.30 10.39
N PHE A 281 10.08 3.29 9.53
CA PHE A 281 11.02 2.18 9.42
C PHE A 281 12.39 2.63 8.94
N VAL A 282 12.44 3.42 7.86
CA VAL A 282 13.70 3.96 7.30
C VAL A 282 14.46 4.75 8.36
N TYR A 283 13.78 5.65 9.09
CA TYR A 283 14.40 6.42 10.18
C TYR A 283 14.98 5.50 11.27
N SER A 284 14.21 4.50 11.71
CA SER A 284 14.63 3.56 12.76
C SER A 284 15.84 2.74 12.32
N ILE A 285 15.85 2.24 11.08
CA ILE A 285 16.95 1.47 10.50
C ILE A 285 18.21 2.32 10.39
N ILE A 286 18.10 3.56 9.87
CA ILE A 286 19.25 4.45 9.70
C ILE A 286 19.89 4.79 11.04
N ILE A 287 19.08 5.09 12.08
CA ILE A 287 19.63 5.41 13.40
C ILE A 287 20.23 4.17 14.05
N GLY A 288 19.57 3.01 13.92
CA GLY A 288 20.13 1.73 14.38
C GLY A 288 21.52 1.48 13.79
N LYS A 289 21.67 1.62 12.47
CA LYS A 289 22.97 1.48 11.78
C LYS A 289 24.01 2.52 12.25
N LYS A 290 23.60 3.76 12.53
CA LYS A 290 24.50 4.83 13.01
C LYS A 290 24.97 4.63 14.46
N SER A 291 24.15 4.01 15.31
CA SER A 291 24.51 3.75 16.72
C SER A 291 25.79 2.93 16.84
N ILE A 292 26.00 1.98 15.92
CA ILE A 292 27.20 1.16 15.83
C ILE A 292 28.45 1.99 15.57
N ILE A 293 28.38 2.94 14.63
CA ILE A 293 29.54 3.75 14.21
C ILE A 293 30.05 4.56 15.39
N LYS A 294 29.15 5.15 16.18
CA LYS A 294 29.52 5.90 17.38
C LYS A 294 30.19 5.03 18.45
N ASN A 295 29.70 3.80 18.65
CA ASN A 295 30.29 2.88 19.60
C ASN A 295 31.68 2.40 19.12
N ALA A 296 31.83 2.08 17.83
CA ALA A 296 33.12 1.69 17.26
C ALA A 296 34.16 2.82 17.34
N ASP A 297 33.76 4.06 17.02
CA ASP A 297 34.64 5.23 17.14
C ASP A 297 35.02 5.56 18.58
N SER A 298 34.16 5.22 19.56
CA SER A 298 34.48 5.40 20.98
C SER A 298 35.45 4.33 21.50
N ILE A 299 35.34 3.09 21.03
CA ILE A 299 36.25 1.99 21.40
C ILE A 299 37.64 2.19 20.77
N LEU A 300 37.71 2.77 19.57
CA LEU A 300 39.00 3.06 18.91
C LEU A 300 39.72 4.29 19.49
N LYS A 301 39.08 5.06 20.37
CA LYS A 301 39.65 6.26 21.03
C LYS A 301 40.10 6.01 22.47
N THR A 302 39.83 4.83 23.02
CA THR A 302 40.30 4.34 24.32
C THR A 302 41.45 3.37 24.12
#